data_AF-A0A182MLT9-F1
#
_entry.id   AF-A0A182MLT9-F1
#
_cell.length_a   1.000
_cell.length_b   1.000
_cell.length_c   1.000
_cell.angle_alpha   90.00
_cell.angle_beta   90.00
_cell.angle_gamma   90.00
#
_symmetry.space_group_name_H-M   'P 1'
#
loop_
_entity.id
_entity.type
_entity.pdbx_description
1 polymer ?
#
loop_
_entity_poly.entity_id
_entity_poly.type
_entity_poly.pdbx_seq_one_letter_code
_entity_poly.pdbx_strand_id
1 'polypeptide(L)'
;MVRHEIEDDAQLELFSFFYESLEISHGSKAWVNVVLVVLLLVGFEWSTAASARTESKNDNDWWKSGIFYQIYPRSFMDSNGDGIGDLRGIMSRLEYLSENNITGFWLSPIFKSPMADFGYDISDYYSIQPEYGTLADFDALRTKANALGMEVILDFVPNHTSDEHEWFKKSEQRVPGFEEFYIWHPGRPNPNNATAQPSVPCNWVSFFRGSAWQWSEVRKEYYLHQFSVKQPDLNYRNPAVVEAMKDVMRYWLGRGVAGYRIDAVPTLFEVAPNADGNYPDEPLSGNTNDPNDPGYLVHIYTQDQNETLDMVYQWRAVMEEFQYQYGVRERIMMAETYSPIDIVMKYYGNGTVPGAQIPFNFHFITDLNKDSTAEDFQRTINYWLEHMPAMDGIVPNWVLGNHDQHRVASRFGEDMIDAMNMIMLSLPGVAVTYNGEEIGMDDVWISYNDTVDPAACNAGPDRYQYTTRDPERTPFQWDSTKNAGFSTADHTWLPISPNYTQVNVKQQSSPPVISRQPSVAIASSDSTDCVFIVFLSWINANFLELKSPKGICMHKVHHKVEKPSGNAELSKQSEINKQVRQRNKESGVFTDHGTIIPLNVNH
;
A
#
# COMPACT_ATOMS: atom_id res chain seq x y z
N MET A 1 -40.00 22.68 21.44
CA MET A 1 -41.33 22.88 20.81
C MET A 1 -41.22 24.13 19.95
N VAL A 2 -41.54 23.99 18.64
CA VAL A 2 -41.74 25.06 17.61
C VAL A 2 -40.42 25.79 17.22
N ARG A 3 -39.72 25.58 16.08
CA ARG A 3 -40.04 25.37 14.65
C ARG A 3 -41.01 26.40 14.05
N HIS A 4 -40.50 27.30 13.19
CA HIS A 4 -41.10 27.79 11.92
C HIS A 4 -40.12 28.85 11.34
N GLU A 5 -39.45 28.56 10.23
CA GLU A 5 -39.86 28.83 8.83
C GLU A 5 -39.83 30.32 8.46
N ILE A 6 -38.69 30.79 7.93
CA ILE A 6 -38.61 31.86 6.93
C ILE A 6 -37.33 31.63 6.11
N GLU A 7 -37.37 30.70 5.15
CA GLU A 7 -36.34 30.61 4.10
C GLU A 7 -36.86 29.75 2.93
N ASP A 8 -38.05 30.07 2.41
CA ASP A 8 -38.58 29.42 1.18
C ASP A 8 -39.33 30.38 0.23
N ASP A 9 -39.57 31.64 0.60
CA ASP A 9 -40.36 32.57 -0.24
C ASP A 9 -39.54 33.43 -1.23
N ALA A 10 -38.21 33.40 -1.19
CA ALA A 10 -37.39 34.19 -2.12
C ALA A 10 -37.09 33.50 -3.46
N GLN A 11 -37.24 32.17 -3.55
CA GLN A 11 -36.97 31.42 -4.79
C GLN A 11 -38.21 31.29 -5.71
N LEU A 12 -39.41 31.44 -5.18
CA LEU A 12 -40.66 31.30 -5.93
C LEU A 12 -41.10 32.58 -6.66
N GLU A 13 -40.74 33.77 -6.16
CA GLU A 13 -41.05 35.04 -6.88
C GLU A 13 -40.15 35.27 -8.11
N LEU A 14 -38.91 34.77 -8.10
CA LEU A 14 -38.00 34.86 -9.26
C LEU A 14 -38.41 33.95 -10.42
N PHE A 15 -39.04 32.81 -10.14
CA PHE A 15 -39.55 31.90 -11.18
C PHE A 15 -40.83 32.41 -11.85
N SER A 16 -41.69 33.12 -11.10
CA SER A 16 -42.92 33.72 -11.65
C SER A 16 -42.64 34.85 -12.64
N PHE A 17 -41.62 35.68 -12.38
CA PHE A 17 -41.23 36.77 -13.28
C PHE A 17 -40.52 36.26 -14.57
N PHE A 18 -39.91 35.08 -14.51
CA PHE A 18 -39.22 34.46 -15.64
C PHE A 18 -40.18 33.86 -16.67
N TYR A 19 -41.35 33.39 -16.25
CA TYR A 19 -42.34 32.80 -17.18
C TYR A 19 -43.17 33.84 -17.93
N GLU A 20 -43.49 34.99 -17.32
CA GLU A 20 -44.24 36.07 -18.00
C GLU A 20 -43.39 36.88 -19.02
N SER A 21 -42.07 36.86 -18.91
CA SER A 21 -41.18 37.59 -19.83
C SER A 21 -40.84 36.83 -21.12
N LEU A 22 -41.15 35.53 -21.19
CA LEU A 22 -40.90 34.67 -22.35
C LEU A 22 -42.04 34.63 -23.37
N GLU A 23 -43.24 35.12 -23.04
CA GLU A 23 -44.39 35.17 -23.97
C GLU A 23 -44.52 36.49 -24.76
N ILE A 24 -43.70 37.51 -24.48
CA ILE A 24 -43.81 38.82 -25.16
C ILE A 24 -42.47 39.22 -25.79
N SER A 25 -42.05 38.56 -26.87
CA SER A 25 -41.08 39.13 -27.83
C SER A 25 -40.97 38.30 -29.11
N HIS A 26 -41.87 38.51 -30.06
CA HIS A 26 -41.59 38.22 -31.46
C HIS A 26 -40.65 39.29 -32.02
N GLY A 27 -39.36 38.96 -32.18
CA GLY A 27 -38.42 39.75 -32.98
C GLY A 27 -37.04 39.95 -32.37
N SER A 28 -36.02 39.42 -33.07
CA SER A 28 -34.63 39.90 -33.23
C SER A 28 -33.81 40.45 -32.05
N LYS A 29 -34.23 40.28 -30.78
CA LYS A 29 -33.47 40.74 -29.60
C LYS A 29 -33.11 39.63 -28.59
N ALA A 30 -33.53 38.39 -28.81
CA ALA A 30 -33.25 37.25 -27.93
C ALA A 30 -31.74 36.94 -27.81
N TRP A 31 -30.94 37.17 -28.85
CA TRP A 31 -29.52 36.86 -28.86
C TRP A 31 -28.68 37.76 -27.95
N VAL A 32 -29.10 39.01 -27.72
CA VAL A 32 -28.33 39.97 -26.89
C VAL A 32 -28.50 39.67 -25.40
N ASN A 33 -29.69 39.20 -24.99
CA ASN A 33 -29.96 38.86 -23.58
C ASN A 33 -29.31 37.51 -23.18
N VAL A 34 -29.23 36.54 -24.09
CA VAL A 34 -28.53 35.27 -23.83
C VAL A 34 -27.02 35.49 -23.68
N VAL A 35 -26.42 36.37 -24.48
CA VAL A 35 -24.99 36.69 -24.36
C VAL A 35 -24.67 37.45 -23.08
N LEU A 36 -25.54 38.36 -22.62
CA LEU A 36 -25.35 39.06 -21.35
C LEU A 36 -25.50 38.13 -20.13
N VAL A 37 -26.44 37.18 -20.16
CA VAL A 37 -26.61 36.18 -19.09
C VAL A 37 -25.43 35.21 -19.04
N VAL A 38 -24.92 34.78 -20.19
CA VAL A 38 -23.71 33.94 -20.26
C VAL A 38 -22.47 34.72 -19.77
N LEU A 39 -22.32 36.00 -20.12
CA LEU A 39 -21.20 36.81 -19.64
C LEU A 39 -21.29 37.14 -18.14
N LEU A 40 -22.50 37.27 -17.58
CA LEU A 40 -22.71 37.44 -16.15
C LEU A 40 -22.47 36.14 -15.36
N LEU A 41 -22.81 34.98 -15.93
CA LEU A 41 -22.52 33.67 -15.34
C LEU A 41 -21.02 33.33 -15.38
N VAL A 42 -20.35 33.58 -16.52
CA VAL A 42 -18.90 33.40 -16.66
C VAL A 42 -18.12 34.41 -15.81
N GLY A 43 -18.64 35.64 -15.64
CA GLY A 43 -18.07 36.64 -14.75
C GLY A 43 -18.23 36.31 -13.26
N PHE A 44 -19.31 35.62 -12.87
CA PHE A 44 -19.52 35.15 -11.50
C PHE A 44 -18.63 33.93 -11.18
N GLU A 45 -18.46 33.00 -12.12
CA GLU A 45 -17.53 31.86 -11.98
C GLU A 45 -16.07 32.29 -11.87
N TRP A 46 -15.65 33.34 -12.59
CA TRP A 46 -14.27 33.86 -12.47
C TRP A 46 -14.02 34.59 -11.14
N SER A 47 -15.05 35.19 -10.54
CA SER A 47 -14.90 35.89 -9.24
C SER A 47 -15.00 34.95 -8.04
N THR A 48 -15.69 33.80 -8.16
CA THR A 48 -15.71 32.75 -7.12
C THR A 48 -14.51 31.82 -7.21
N ALA A 49 -14.01 31.49 -8.42
CA ALA A 49 -12.79 30.68 -8.58
C ALA A 49 -11.52 31.41 -8.07
N ALA A 50 -11.47 32.75 -8.17
CA ALA A 50 -10.39 33.53 -7.58
C ALA A 50 -10.48 33.67 -6.04
N SER A 51 -11.68 33.49 -5.46
CA SER A 51 -11.92 33.60 -4.02
C SER A 51 -11.95 32.25 -3.28
N ALA A 52 -12.01 31.12 -4.00
CA ALA A 52 -11.93 29.78 -3.42
C ALA A 52 -10.49 29.34 -3.07
N ARG A 53 -9.49 30.22 -3.24
CA ARG A 53 -8.09 29.95 -2.85
C ARG A 53 -7.73 30.35 -1.42
N THR A 54 -8.71 30.63 -0.56
CA THR A 54 -8.47 31.15 0.79
C THR A 54 -9.49 30.67 1.84
N GLU A 55 -9.78 29.37 1.88
CA GLU A 55 -9.96 28.72 3.18
C GLU A 55 -8.65 28.01 3.49
N SER A 56 -7.97 28.42 4.57
CA SER A 56 -6.73 27.78 4.99
C SER A 56 -7.03 26.34 5.43
N LYS A 57 -6.99 25.39 4.49
CA LYS A 57 -6.68 24.00 4.85
C LYS A 57 -5.40 24.08 5.69
N ASN A 58 -5.47 23.58 6.92
CA ASN A 58 -4.29 23.47 7.77
C ASN A 58 -3.21 22.78 6.92
N ASP A 59 -2.04 23.40 6.75
CA ASP A 59 -1.01 22.87 5.85
C ASP A 59 -0.57 21.45 6.27
N ASN A 60 -0.82 21.07 7.53
CA ASN A 60 -0.59 19.73 8.03
C ASN A 60 -1.60 18.68 7.50
N ASP A 61 -2.77 19.07 7.00
CA ASP A 61 -3.81 18.15 6.49
C ASP A 61 -3.58 17.68 5.05
N TRP A 62 -2.41 17.96 4.47
CA TRP A 62 -2.09 17.75 3.05
C TRP A 62 -2.23 16.33 2.55
N TRP A 63 -2.03 15.36 3.44
CA TRP A 63 -2.06 13.94 3.14
C TRP A 63 -3.47 13.35 3.22
N LYS A 64 -4.41 14.00 3.90
CA LYS A 64 -5.72 13.41 4.27
C LYS A 64 -6.64 13.10 3.09
N SER A 65 -6.39 13.72 1.93
CA SER A 65 -7.07 13.45 0.66
C SER A 65 -6.07 13.29 -0.48
N GLY A 66 -4.85 12.86 -0.16
CA GLY A 66 -3.77 12.74 -1.12
C GLY A 66 -3.89 11.50 -2.00
N ILE A 67 -3.33 11.58 -3.20
CA ILE A 67 -3.08 10.43 -4.07
C ILE A 67 -1.62 10.06 -3.93
N PHE A 68 -1.33 8.92 -3.33
CA PHE A 68 0.04 8.43 -3.14
C PHE A 68 0.38 7.35 -4.16
N TYR A 69 1.59 7.46 -4.69
CA TYR A 69 2.10 6.57 -5.73
C TYR A 69 3.30 5.77 -5.22
N GLN A 70 3.24 4.45 -5.33
CA GLN A 70 4.41 3.60 -5.10
C GLN A 70 5.28 3.56 -6.35
N ILE A 71 6.54 3.94 -6.21
CA ILE A 71 7.55 3.70 -7.23
C ILE A 71 8.39 2.50 -6.80
N TYR A 72 8.48 1.48 -7.66
CA TYR A 72 9.50 0.43 -7.57
C TYR A 72 10.73 0.86 -8.39
N PRO A 73 11.82 1.38 -7.77
CA PRO A 73 12.86 2.12 -8.47
C PRO A 73 13.54 1.32 -9.59
N ARG A 74 13.83 0.03 -9.32
CA ARG A 74 14.51 -0.88 -10.26
C ARG A 74 13.76 -1.06 -11.59
N SER A 75 12.47 -0.75 -11.63
CA SER A 75 11.60 -0.95 -12.80
C SER A 75 10.91 0.31 -13.31
N PHE A 76 11.18 1.47 -12.74
CA PHE A 76 10.47 2.67 -13.15
C PHE A 76 11.07 3.32 -14.39
N MET A 77 12.36 3.66 -14.38
CA MET A 77 13.05 4.27 -15.53
C MET A 77 14.57 4.13 -15.37
N ASP A 78 15.24 3.56 -16.37
CA ASP A 78 16.71 3.48 -16.46
C ASP A 78 17.23 4.68 -17.26
N SER A 79 18.14 5.46 -16.67
CA SER A 79 18.71 6.65 -17.31
C SER A 79 20.10 6.45 -17.90
N ASN A 80 20.76 5.32 -17.58
CA ASN A 80 22.17 5.10 -17.88
C ASN A 80 22.40 3.94 -18.89
N GLY A 81 21.38 3.12 -19.14
CA GLY A 81 21.40 2.04 -20.11
C GLY A 81 21.98 0.72 -19.58
N ASP A 82 21.97 0.48 -18.28
CA ASP A 82 22.39 -0.78 -17.64
C ASP A 82 21.24 -1.80 -17.46
N GLY A 83 20.00 -1.41 -17.79
CA GLY A 83 18.82 -2.26 -17.70
C GLY A 83 18.14 -2.24 -16.34
N ILE A 84 18.56 -1.36 -15.43
CA ILE A 84 18.05 -1.18 -14.07
C ILE A 84 17.59 0.26 -13.88
N GLY A 85 16.39 0.44 -13.32
CA GLY A 85 15.87 1.77 -13.03
C GLY A 85 16.62 2.48 -11.92
N ASP A 86 16.78 3.80 -12.04
CA ASP A 86 17.63 4.60 -11.18
C ASP A 86 16.98 5.95 -10.78
N LEU A 87 17.57 6.66 -9.80
CA LEU A 87 17.01 7.91 -9.27
C LEU A 87 16.96 9.04 -10.32
N ARG A 88 17.91 9.08 -11.26
CA ARG A 88 17.88 10.09 -12.33
C ARG A 88 16.77 9.78 -13.33
N GLY A 89 16.53 8.50 -13.59
CA GLY A 89 15.40 8.01 -14.37
C GLY A 89 14.08 8.45 -13.75
N ILE A 90 13.87 8.19 -12.46
CA ILE A 90 12.68 8.67 -11.73
C ILE A 90 12.56 10.20 -11.83
N MET A 91 13.65 10.92 -11.56
CA MET A 91 13.68 12.39 -11.64
C MET A 91 13.28 12.89 -13.05
N SER A 92 13.62 12.17 -14.11
CA SER A 92 13.28 12.52 -15.50
C SER A 92 11.78 12.38 -15.84
N ARG A 93 11.02 11.71 -14.96
CA ARG A 93 9.59 11.39 -15.14
C ARG A 93 8.68 12.06 -14.11
N LEU A 94 9.19 12.93 -13.25
CA LEU A 94 8.37 13.60 -12.22
C LEU A 94 7.26 14.48 -12.80
N GLU A 95 7.45 15.06 -13.99
CA GLU A 95 6.40 15.81 -14.69
C GLU A 95 5.20 14.92 -14.98
N TYR A 96 5.41 13.67 -15.37
CA TYR A 96 4.32 12.71 -15.60
C TYR A 96 3.51 12.45 -14.32
N LEU A 97 4.17 12.27 -13.17
CA LEU A 97 3.46 12.09 -11.89
C LEU A 97 2.70 13.37 -11.49
N SER A 98 3.30 14.54 -11.72
CA SER A 98 2.66 15.83 -11.45
C SER A 98 1.41 16.05 -12.33
N GLU A 99 1.47 15.71 -13.61
CA GLU A 99 0.32 15.77 -14.53
C GLU A 99 -0.82 14.83 -14.15
N ASN A 100 -0.53 13.78 -13.38
CA ASN A 100 -1.51 12.85 -12.82
C ASN A 100 -1.96 13.23 -11.39
N ASN A 101 -1.68 14.46 -10.94
CA ASN A 101 -2.09 14.99 -9.63
C ASN A 101 -1.62 14.13 -8.43
N ILE A 102 -0.49 13.43 -8.58
CA ILE A 102 0.11 12.68 -7.48
C ILE A 102 0.53 13.67 -6.39
N THR A 103 0.07 13.43 -5.16
CA THR A 103 0.35 14.29 -3.99
C THR A 103 1.73 14.00 -3.42
N GLY A 104 2.09 12.73 -3.38
CA GLY A 104 3.41 12.29 -2.96
C GLY A 104 3.66 10.87 -3.45
N PHE A 105 4.92 10.47 -3.44
CA PHE A 105 5.30 9.12 -3.80
C PHE A 105 6.28 8.57 -2.79
N TRP A 106 6.25 7.26 -2.59
CA TRP A 106 7.31 6.57 -1.87
C TRP A 106 8.13 5.72 -2.82
N LEU A 107 9.42 5.65 -2.50
CA LEU A 107 10.37 4.80 -3.19
C LEU A 107 10.51 3.52 -2.37
N SER A 108 10.25 2.36 -2.99
CA SER A 108 10.72 1.07 -2.43
C SER A 108 12.24 1.17 -2.18
N PRO A 109 12.82 0.37 -1.26
CA PRO A 109 14.11 0.71 -0.63
C PRO A 109 15.24 1.05 -1.61
N ILE A 110 15.83 2.23 -1.42
CA ILE A 110 16.94 2.76 -2.24
C ILE A 110 18.29 2.74 -1.52
N PHE A 111 18.32 2.23 -0.29
CA PHE A 111 19.52 2.19 0.53
C PHE A 111 20.50 1.14 0.02
N LYS A 112 21.76 1.27 0.41
CA LYS A 112 22.80 0.33 -0.02
C LYS A 112 22.48 -1.08 0.46
N SER A 113 22.38 -2.02 -0.48
CA SER A 113 21.95 -3.39 -0.26
C SER A 113 22.74 -4.37 -1.14
N PRO A 114 23.06 -5.58 -0.65
CA PRO A 114 23.59 -6.68 -1.47
C PRO A 114 22.61 -7.25 -2.50
N MET A 115 21.36 -6.80 -2.50
CA MET A 115 20.28 -7.19 -3.41
C MET A 115 19.81 -8.63 -3.26
N ALA A 116 19.93 -9.21 -2.07
CA ALA A 116 19.36 -10.52 -1.75
C ALA A 116 17.83 -10.52 -1.77
N ASP A 117 17.21 -9.38 -1.47
CA ASP A 117 15.76 -9.13 -1.59
C ASP A 117 15.52 -7.74 -2.20
N PHE A 118 16.28 -7.43 -3.25
CA PHE A 118 16.13 -6.23 -4.09
C PHE A 118 16.03 -4.88 -3.35
N GLY A 119 16.74 -4.72 -2.24
CA GLY A 119 16.81 -3.48 -1.47
C GLY A 119 16.32 -3.61 -0.03
N TYR A 120 15.52 -4.63 0.28
CA TYR A 120 15.02 -4.87 1.65
C TYR A 120 16.10 -5.45 2.58
N ASP A 121 17.16 -6.05 2.04
CA ASP A 121 18.37 -6.46 2.78
C ASP A 121 19.38 -5.30 2.89
N ILE A 122 19.15 -4.36 3.81
CA ILE A 122 19.94 -3.12 3.90
C ILE A 122 21.29 -3.33 4.60
N SER A 123 22.39 -2.99 3.93
CA SER A 123 23.77 -3.04 4.47
C SER A 123 24.31 -1.70 4.98
N ASP A 124 23.69 -0.59 4.59
CA ASP A 124 23.97 0.76 5.12
C ASP A 124 22.75 1.68 4.89
N TYR A 125 22.09 2.07 5.97
CA TYR A 125 20.92 2.96 5.97
C TYR A 125 21.22 4.41 5.57
N TYR A 126 22.48 4.84 5.54
CA TYR A 126 22.85 6.25 5.32
C TYR A 126 23.35 6.55 3.90
N SER A 127 23.47 5.50 3.07
CA SER A 127 23.96 5.56 1.70
C SER A 127 22.92 5.07 0.71
N ILE A 128 22.97 5.60 -0.52
CA ILE A 128 22.17 5.12 -1.65
C ILE A 128 22.86 3.92 -2.31
N GLN A 129 22.07 2.97 -2.80
CA GLN A 129 22.56 1.86 -3.60
C GLN A 129 23.27 2.37 -4.87
N PRO A 130 24.50 1.91 -5.17
CA PRO A 130 25.24 2.36 -6.35
C PRO A 130 24.50 2.17 -7.68
N GLU A 131 23.72 1.10 -7.85
CA GLU A 131 22.88 0.86 -9.04
C GLU A 131 21.78 1.94 -9.21
N TYR A 132 21.30 2.55 -8.12
CA TYR A 132 20.25 3.57 -8.19
C TYR A 132 20.82 5.00 -8.25
N GLY A 133 22.07 5.20 -7.84
CA GLY A 133 22.77 6.49 -7.93
C GLY A 133 23.44 6.90 -6.63
N THR A 134 23.39 8.20 -6.33
CA THR A 134 24.09 8.80 -5.19
C THR A 134 23.16 9.60 -4.29
N LEU A 135 23.63 9.97 -3.09
CA LEU A 135 22.92 10.91 -2.22
C LEU A 135 22.63 12.25 -2.92
N ALA A 136 23.51 12.72 -3.80
CA ALA A 136 23.28 13.94 -4.56
C ALA A 136 22.14 13.79 -5.59
N ASP A 137 22.01 12.59 -6.19
CA ASP A 137 20.89 12.30 -7.10
C ASP A 137 19.57 12.24 -6.33
N PHE A 138 19.57 11.68 -5.11
CA PHE A 138 18.41 11.74 -4.22
C PHE A 138 18.02 13.18 -3.84
N ASP A 139 18.99 13.99 -3.41
CA ASP A 139 18.75 15.38 -3.04
C ASP A 139 18.19 16.19 -4.25
N ALA A 140 18.68 15.91 -5.47
CA ALA A 140 18.19 16.51 -6.71
C ALA A 140 16.76 16.05 -7.06
N LEU A 141 16.47 14.75 -6.96
CA LEU A 141 15.14 14.18 -7.18
C LEU A 141 14.12 14.83 -6.25
N ARG A 142 14.43 14.88 -4.94
CA ARG A 142 13.56 15.51 -3.93
C ARG A 142 13.34 16.99 -4.23
N THR A 143 14.41 17.73 -4.55
CA THR A 143 14.30 19.16 -4.88
C THR A 143 13.37 19.38 -6.07
N LYS A 144 13.47 18.55 -7.11
CA LYS A 144 12.59 18.61 -8.27
C LYS A 144 11.14 18.22 -7.93
N ALA A 145 10.94 17.16 -7.14
CA ALA A 145 9.61 16.73 -6.71
C ALA A 145 8.89 17.82 -5.92
N ASN A 146 9.57 18.43 -4.94
CA ASN A 146 9.02 19.55 -4.16
C ASN A 146 8.71 20.77 -5.04
N ALA A 147 9.53 21.06 -6.06
CA ALA A 147 9.26 22.14 -7.01
C ALA A 147 8.01 21.88 -7.88
N LEU A 148 7.62 20.61 -8.05
CA LEU A 148 6.39 20.18 -8.71
C LEU A 148 5.22 19.99 -7.72
N GLY A 149 5.39 20.35 -6.44
CA GLY A 149 4.35 20.25 -5.42
C GLY A 149 4.14 18.84 -4.86
N MET A 150 5.06 17.89 -5.14
CA MET A 150 4.99 16.52 -4.64
C MET A 150 5.90 16.30 -3.45
N GLU A 151 5.46 15.45 -2.53
CA GLU A 151 6.23 15.04 -1.35
C GLU A 151 6.93 13.69 -1.59
N VAL A 152 8.18 13.56 -1.12
CA VAL A 152 8.97 12.31 -1.23
C VAL A 152 9.01 11.58 0.10
N ILE A 153 8.54 10.33 0.10
CA ILE A 153 8.51 9.43 1.24
C ILE A 153 9.54 8.31 1.00
N LEU A 154 10.15 7.82 2.07
CA LEU A 154 11.05 6.66 1.98
C LEU A 154 10.41 5.42 2.57
N ASP A 155 10.65 4.29 1.92
CA ASP A 155 10.39 2.99 2.51
C ASP A 155 11.49 2.66 3.55
N PHE A 156 11.07 2.44 4.78
CA PHE A 156 11.90 2.18 5.95
C PHE A 156 11.65 0.75 6.40
N VAL A 157 12.72 -0.05 6.38
CA VAL A 157 12.70 -1.48 6.75
C VAL A 157 13.37 -1.64 8.12
N PRO A 158 12.60 -1.58 9.21
CA PRO A 158 13.15 -1.59 10.57
C PRO A 158 13.45 -2.99 11.10
N ASN A 159 12.77 -4.04 10.62
CA ASN A 159 12.79 -5.35 11.28
C ASN A 159 14.20 -5.99 11.30
N HIS A 160 14.89 -5.92 10.17
CA HIS A 160 16.17 -6.59 9.95
C HIS A 160 17.15 -5.71 9.19
N THR A 161 18.42 -6.11 9.19
CA THR A 161 19.43 -5.58 8.26
C THR A 161 19.95 -6.71 7.38
N SER A 162 20.82 -6.40 6.43
CA SER A 162 21.65 -7.42 5.78
C SER A 162 22.64 -8.06 6.76
N ASP A 163 22.99 -9.33 6.56
CA ASP A 163 24.14 -10.01 7.17
C ASP A 163 25.49 -9.36 6.80
N GLU A 164 25.52 -8.52 5.76
CA GLU A 164 26.66 -7.70 5.40
C GLU A 164 26.71 -6.35 6.14
N HIS A 165 25.69 -6.01 6.92
CA HIS A 165 25.65 -4.78 7.73
C HIS A 165 26.75 -4.78 8.80
N GLU A 166 27.31 -3.61 9.09
CA GLU A 166 28.38 -3.47 10.09
C GLU A 166 27.92 -3.96 11.48
N TRP A 167 26.67 -3.67 11.84
CA TRP A 167 26.07 -4.14 13.09
C TRP A 167 26.06 -5.67 13.19
N PHE A 168 25.65 -6.39 12.13
CA PHE A 168 25.63 -7.86 12.16
C PHE A 168 27.04 -8.43 12.29
N LYS A 169 27.99 -7.94 11.48
CA LYS A 169 29.39 -8.35 11.55
C LYS A 169 30.00 -8.15 12.94
N LYS A 170 29.69 -7.02 13.60
CA LYS A 170 30.09 -6.73 14.97
C LYS A 170 29.40 -7.63 15.99
N SER A 171 28.09 -7.86 15.82
CA SER A 171 27.29 -8.71 16.69
C SER A 171 27.75 -10.18 16.64
N GLU A 172 27.96 -10.73 15.44
CA GLU A 172 28.46 -12.09 15.23
C GLU A 172 29.81 -12.32 15.92
N GLN A 173 30.68 -11.30 15.92
CA GLN A 173 31.99 -11.34 16.58
C GLN A 173 31.95 -10.97 18.07
N ARG A 174 30.77 -10.70 18.64
CA ARG A 174 30.59 -10.25 20.03
C ARG A 174 31.38 -8.98 20.36
N VAL A 175 31.41 -8.02 19.44
CA VAL A 175 32.03 -6.72 19.69
C VAL A 175 31.22 -5.97 20.76
N PRO A 176 31.86 -5.44 21.83
CA PRO A 176 31.16 -4.76 22.91
C PRO A 176 30.20 -3.68 22.43
N GLY A 177 28.97 -3.73 22.95
CA GLY A 177 27.87 -2.85 22.56
C GLY A 177 27.01 -3.38 21.41
N PHE A 178 27.51 -4.28 20.56
CA PHE A 178 26.78 -4.88 19.43
C PHE A 178 26.38 -6.34 19.66
N GLU A 179 26.89 -6.97 20.73
CA GLU A 179 26.65 -8.36 21.08
C GLU A 179 25.16 -8.75 20.94
N GLU A 180 24.26 -7.94 21.47
CA GLU A 180 22.82 -8.24 21.50
C GLU A 180 22.00 -7.35 20.54
N PHE A 181 22.61 -6.88 19.44
CA PHE A 181 21.89 -6.12 18.40
C PHE A 181 20.92 -6.99 17.59
N TYR A 182 21.16 -8.30 17.52
CA TYR A 182 20.32 -9.28 16.82
C TYR A 182 19.88 -10.36 17.79
N ILE A 183 18.85 -11.12 17.43
CA ILE A 183 18.37 -12.24 18.22
C ILE A 183 19.30 -13.45 18.02
N TRP A 184 20.04 -13.81 19.07
CA TRP A 184 20.94 -14.97 19.08
C TRP A 184 20.48 -16.04 20.08
N HIS A 185 20.69 -17.31 19.73
CA HIS A 185 20.33 -18.43 20.61
C HIS A 185 21.30 -19.62 20.41
N PRO A 186 21.82 -20.26 21.49
CA PRO A 186 22.78 -21.36 21.38
C PRO A 186 22.21 -22.65 20.76
N GLY A 187 20.89 -22.72 20.60
CA GLY A 187 20.15 -23.90 20.13
C GLY A 187 19.79 -24.85 21.28
N ARG A 188 18.97 -25.85 20.98
CA ARG A 188 18.60 -26.91 21.93
C ARG A 188 19.59 -28.07 21.85
N PRO A 189 19.86 -28.81 22.95
CA PRO A 189 20.69 -30.00 22.89
C PRO A 189 20.25 -30.96 21.77
N ASN A 190 21.19 -31.39 20.93
CA ASN A 190 20.88 -32.27 19.83
C ASN A 190 20.50 -33.67 20.37
N PRO A 191 19.27 -34.16 20.12
CA PRO A 191 18.76 -35.38 20.73
C PRO A 191 19.48 -36.63 20.20
N ASN A 192 20.09 -36.54 19.02
CA ASN A 192 20.75 -37.67 18.35
C ASN A 192 22.25 -37.74 18.67
N ASN A 193 22.88 -36.62 18.97
CA ASN A 193 24.30 -36.56 19.35
C ASN A 193 24.63 -35.28 20.12
N ALA A 194 24.87 -35.39 21.43
CA ALA A 194 25.20 -34.27 22.30
C ALA A 194 26.51 -33.52 21.94
N THR A 195 27.34 -34.07 21.06
CA THR A 195 28.58 -33.43 20.57
C THR A 195 28.45 -32.84 19.17
N ALA A 196 27.31 -33.05 18.50
CA ALA A 196 27.01 -32.43 17.20
C ALA A 196 26.50 -31.00 17.39
N GLN A 197 26.33 -30.27 16.27
CA GLN A 197 25.66 -28.97 16.27
C GLN A 197 24.30 -29.08 17.01
N PRO A 198 23.99 -28.12 17.90
CA PRO A 198 22.70 -28.04 18.58
C PRO A 198 21.54 -28.05 17.58
N SER A 199 20.37 -28.53 18.01
CA SER A 199 19.14 -28.40 17.22
C SER A 199 18.64 -26.95 17.23
N VAL A 200 17.83 -26.58 16.24
CA VAL A 200 17.20 -25.26 16.16
C VAL A 200 16.42 -24.89 17.45
N PRO A 201 16.33 -23.59 17.81
CA PRO A 201 15.70 -23.14 19.05
C PRO A 201 14.21 -23.46 19.20
N CYS A 202 13.47 -23.50 18.10
CA CYS A 202 12.04 -23.83 18.03
C CYS A 202 11.65 -24.14 16.57
N ASN A 203 10.38 -24.45 16.34
CA ASN A 203 9.85 -24.81 15.02
C ASN A 203 9.55 -23.64 14.08
N TRP A 204 9.91 -22.39 14.42
CA TRP A 204 9.55 -21.21 13.62
C TRP A 204 10.04 -21.32 12.17
N VAL A 205 9.18 -20.89 11.24
CA VAL A 205 9.38 -21.00 9.79
C VAL A 205 9.48 -19.61 9.19
N SER A 206 10.49 -19.38 8.36
CA SER A 206 10.69 -18.14 7.61
C SER A 206 9.58 -17.95 6.56
N PHE A 207 9.18 -16.70 6.35
CA PHE A 207 8.30 -16.31 5.24
C PHE A 207 8.86 -16.70 3.88
N PHE A 208 10.19 -16.78 3.73
CA PHE A 208 10.88 -17.18 2.51
C PHE A 208 11.27 -18.67 2.51
N ARG A 209 10.54 -19.48 3.30
CA ARG A 209 10.62 -20.95 3.39
C ARG A 209 11.80 -21.47 4.22
N GLY A 210 11.53 -22.54 4.98
CA GLY A 210 12.52 -23.21 5.83
C GLY A 210 12.56 -22.65 7.25
N SER A 211 13.49 -23.14 8.07
CA SER A 211 13.62 -22.64 9.46
C SER A 211 13.92 -21.14 9.48
N ALA A 212 13.33 -20.42 10.43
CA ALA A 212 13.68 -19.03 10.72
C ALA A 212 15.00 -18.86 11.49
N TRP A 213 15.73 -19.96 11.74
CA TRP A 213 16.96 -19.94 12.53
C TRP A 213 18.15 -20.43 11.71
N GLN A 214 19.15 -19.57 11.55
CA GLN A 214 20.39 -19.89 10.83
C GLN A 214 21.57 -20.01 11.80
N TRP A 215 22.33 -21.09 11.70
CA TRP A 215 23.54 -21.28 12.49
C TRP A 215 24.69 -20.41 11.98
N SER A 216 25.34 -19.68 12.88
CA SER A 216 26.61 -18.99 12.63
C SER A 216 27.80 -19.86 13.05
N GLU A 217 28.67 -20.16 12.10
CA GLU A 217 29.92 -20.87 12.37
C GLU A 217 30.93 -20.02 13.16
N VAL A 218 30.79 -18.70 13.13
CA VAL A 218 31.66 -17.76 13.86
C VAL A 218 31.24 -17.66 15.32
N ARG A 219 29.95 -17.39 15.57
CA ARG A 219 29.41 -17.18 16.91
C ARG A 219 29.09 -18.46 17.66
N LYS A 220 28.92 -19.58 16.93
CA LYS A 220 28.45 -20.88 17.42
C LYS A 220 27.08 -20.78 18.11
N GLU A 221 26.21 -19.97 17.53
CA GLU A 221 24.82 -19.74 17.92
C GLU A 221 23.97 -19.62 16.66
N TYR A 222 22.67 -19.82 16.80
CA TYR A 222 21.67 -19.48 15.79
C TYR A 222 21.31 -18.00 15.87
N TYR A 223 21.13 -17.34 14.73
CA TYR A 223 20.44 -16.05 14.65
C TYR A 223 19.06 -16.22 14.03
N LEU A 224 18.12 -15.36 14.44
CA LEU A 224 16.78 -15.30 13.87
C LEU A 224 16.80 -14.56 12.52
N HIS A 225 16.04 -15.07 11.56
CA HIS A 225 15.70 -14.38 10.33
C HIS A 225 14.25 -14.72 9.95
N GLN A 226 13.33 -13.75 10.02
CA GLN A 226 11.94 -14.00 9.63
C GLN A 226 11.76 -14.10 8.10
N PHE A 227 12.69 -13.50 7.33
CA PHE A 227 12.71 -13.51 5.87
C PHE A 227 13.90 -14.32 5.34
N SER A 228 14.72 -13.74 4.46
CA SER A 228 15.92 -14.38 3.93
C SER A 228 16.94 -14.67 5.03
N VAL A 229 17.74 -15.72 4.85
CA VAL A 229 18.91 -16.00 5.71
C VAL A 229 19.88 -14.82 5.76
N LYS A 230 19.89 -13.99 4.70
CA LYS A 230 20.69 -12.75 4.62
C LYS A 230 20.04 -11.55 5.30
N GLN A 231 18.86 -11.70 5.91
CA GLN A 231 18.10 -10.68 6.62
C GLN A 231 17.99 -11.05 8.12
N PRO A 232 19.09 -11.02 8.89
CA PRO A 232 19.03 -11.25 10.33
C PRO A 232 18.19 -10.19 11.06
N ASP A 233 17.30 -10.65 11.92
CA ASP A 233 16.33 -9.81 12.64
C ASP A 233 16.99 -9.09 13.83
N LEU A 234 16.66 -7.81 13.95
CA LEU A 234 17.18 -6.94 15.01
C LEU A 234 16.44 -7.19 16.33
N ASN A 235 17.18 -7.08 17.43
CA ASN A 235 16.61 -7.24 18.76
C ASN A 235 15.99 -5.92 19.25
N TYR A 236 14.70 -5.72 19.00
CA TYR A 236 13.99 -4.50 19.45
C TYR A 236 13.80 -4.37 20.96
N ARG A 237 14.08 -5.41 21.74
CA ARG A 237 14.17 -5.30 23.21
C ARG A 237 15.50 -4.70 23.68
N ASN A 238 16.46 -4.51 22.78
CA ASN A 238 17.69 -3.77 23.04
C ASN A 238 17.48 -2.27 22.80
N PRO A 239 17.58 -1.40 23.83
CA PRO A 239 17.36 0.03 23.66
C PRO A 239 18.37 0.71 22.71
N ALA A 240 19.56 0.12 22.51
CA ALA A 240 20.53 0.63 21.54
C ALA A 240 20.06 0.44 20.09
N VAL A 241 19.35 -0.65 19.79
CA VAL A 241 18.72 -0.91 18.49
C VAL A 241 17.61 0.11 18.24
N VAL A 242 16.75 0.31 19.24
CA VAL A 242 15.64 1.28 19.17
C VAL A 242 16.17 2.68 18.83
N GLU A 243 17.19 3.17 19.55
CA GLU A 243 17.74 4.50 19.24
C GLU A 243 18.51 4.55 17.92
N ALA A 244 19.25 3.49 17.55
CA ALA A 244 19.92 3.45 16.25
C ALA A 244 18.92 3.62 15.09
N MET A 245 17.75 3.00 15.18
CA MET A 245 16.69 3.12 14.17
C MET A 245 16.00 4.48 14.19
N LYS A 246 15.77 5.07 15.36
CA LYS A 246 15.28 6.46 15.45
C LYS A 246 16.30 7.44 14.85
N ASP A 247 17.59 7.19 14.98
CA ASP A 247 18.64 8.01 14.37
C ASP A 247 18.68 7.89 12.84
N VAL A 248 18.40 6.70 12.29
CA VAL A 248 18.17 6.54 10.84
C VAL A 248 17.01 7.42 10.38
N MET A 249 15.88 7.41 11.09
CA MET A 249 14.75 8.29 10.78
C MET A 249 15.17 9.77 10.86
N ARG A 250 15.78 10.21 11.96
CA ARG A 250 16.21 11.61 12.12
C ARG A 250 17.16 12.08 11.01
N TYR A 251 18.05 11.20 10.53
CA TYR A 251 18.95 11.53 9.43
C TYR A 251 18.19 11.86 8.13
N TRP A 252 17.26 11.01 7.72
CA TRP A 252 16.51 11.21 6.48
C TRP A 252 15.48 12.33 6.62
N LEU A 253 14.84 12.50 7.79
CA LEU A 253 14.03 13.69 8.10
C LEU A 253 14.86 14.97 7.96
N GLY A 254 16.11 14.96 8.45
CA GLY A 254 17.08 16.06 8.29
C GLY A 254 17.45 16.37 6.84
N ARG A 255 17.33 15.39 5.93
CA ARG A 255 17.45 15.58 4.48
C ARG A 255 16.16 16.04 3.80
N GLY A 256 15.07 16.15 4.56
CA GLY A 256 13.81 16.74 4.12
C GLY A 256 12.83 15.76 3.48
N VAL A 257 12.91 14.47 3.81
CA VAL A 257 11.84 13.51 3.45
C VAL A 257 10.55 13.87 4.17
N ALA A 258 9.42 13.57 3.53
CA ALA A 258 8.10 13.94 4.01
C ALA A 258 7.49 12.91 4.97
N GLY A 259 8.15 11.78 5.19
CA GLY A 259 7.64 10.71 6.02
C GLY A 259 8.23 9.37 5.64
N TYR A 260 7.62 8.32 6.19
CA TYR A 260 8.03 6.94 5.98
C TYR A 260 6.85 6.02 5.67
N ARG A 261 7.07 5.10 4.74
CA ARG A 261 6.40 3.79 4.77
C ARG A 261 7.24 2.88 5.65
N ILE A 262 6.63 2.21 6.62
CA ILE A 262 7.29 1.26 7.51
C ILE A 262 6.92 -0.13 7.03
N ASP A 263 7.92 -0.91 6.63
CA ASP A 263 7.77 -2.25 6.09
C ASP A 263 7.86 -3.34 7.16
N ALA A 264 7.19 -4.47 6.93
CA ALA A 264 7.24 -5.68 7.76
C ALA A 264 6.93 -5.45 9.24
N VAL A 265 6.07 -4.46 9.54
CA VAL A 265 5.76 -4.00 10.90
C VAL A 265 5.32 -5.15 11.82
N PRO A 266 4.45 -6.09 11.41
CA PRO A 266 4.00 -7.19 12.28
C PRO A 266 5.13 -8.03 12.88
N THR A 267 6.29 -8.10 12.22
CA THR A 267 7.42 -8.98 12.57
C THR A 267 8.45 -8.36 13.52
N LEU A 268 8.25 -7.12 13.95
CA LEU A 268 9.22 -6.36 14.76
C LEU A 268 9.63 -6.98 16.10
N PHE A 269 8.71 -7.70 16.73
CA PHE A 269 8.94 -8.37 18.00
C PHE A 269 8.40 -9.78 17.92
N GLU A 270 9.17 -10.72 18.43
CA GLU A 270 8.72 -12.06 18.76
C GLU A 270 8.48 -12.17 20.26
N VAL A 271 7.86 -13.26 20.72
CA VAL A 271 7.70 -13.54 22.14
C VAL A 271 9.07 -13.67 22.81
N ALA A 272 9.22 -13.12 24.01
CA ALA A 272 10.45 -13.32 24.79
C ALA A 272 10.64 -14.81 25.14
N PRO A 273 11.89 -15.29 25.23
CA PRO A 273 12.16 -16.65 25.70
C PRO A 273 11.68 -16.81 27.15
N ASN A 274 11.37 -18.05 27.54
CA ASN A 274 11.01 -18.36 28.91
C ASN A 274 12.22 -18.22 29.87
N ALA A 275 12.01 -18.47 31.17
CA ALA A 275 13.06 -18.34 32.19
C ALA A 275 14.29 -19.24 31.95
N ASP A 276 14.13 -20.33 31.19
CA ASP A 276 15.22 -21.24 30.81
C ASP A 276 15.88 -20.84 29.49
N GLY A 277 15.51 -19.70 28.91
CA GLY A 277 16.04 -19.18 27.65
C GLY A 277 15.41 -19.78 26.40
N ASN A 278 14.35 -20.60 26.51
CA ASN A 278 13.76 -21.29 25.37
C ASN A 278 12.59 -20.51 24.74
N TYR A 279 12.58 -20.44 23.41
CA TYR A 279 11.43 -19.98 22.63
C TYR A 279 10.37 -21.08 22.47
N PRO A 280 9.06 -20.76 22.54
CA PRO A 280 7.99 -21.73 22.33
C PRO A 280 7.85 -22.10 20.86
N ASP A 281 7.36 -23.32 20.61
CA ASP A 281 6.97 -23.75 19.27
C ASP A 281 5.60 -23.15 18.89
N GLU A 282 5.44 -22.70 17.66
CA GLU A 282 4.18 -22.22 17.10
C GLU A 282 3.19 -23.38 16.87
N PRO A 283 1.87 -23.14 17.01
CA PRO A 283 0.84 -24.11 16.65
C PRO A 283 0.82 -24.43 15.15
N LEU A 284 0.41 -25.66 14.80
CA LEU A 284 0.17 -26.03 13.40
C LEU A 284 -1.13 -25.37 12.88
N SER A 285 -1.09 -24.85 11.65
CA SER A 285 -2.25 -24.24 11.01
C SER A 285 -3.26 -25.25 10.43
N GLY A 286 -2.75 -26.42 10.00
CA GLY A 286 -3.52 -27.38 9.20
C GLY A 286 -3.74 -26.98 7.74
N ASN A 287 -3.12 -25.91 7.24
CA ASN A 287 -3.29 -25.42 5.86
C ASN A 287 -2.41 -26.17 4.86
N THR A 288 -1.27 -26.71 5.30
CA THR A 288 -0.32 -27.46 4.48
C THR A 288 0.36 -28.55 5.31
N ASN A 289 0.86 -29.58 4.63
CA ASN A 289 1.66 -30.65 5.24
C ASN A 289 3.17 -30.46 5.03
N ASP A 290 3.57 -29.37 4.38
CA ASP A 290 4.99 -29.04 4.16
C ASP A 290 5.52 -28.22 5.35
N PRO A 291 6.43 -28.76 6.18
CA PRO A 291 6.91 -28.08 7.37
C PRO A 291 7.81 -26.87 7.08
N ASN A 292 8.26 -26.70 5.84
CA ASN A 292 9.07 -25.55 5.45
C ASN A 292 8.23 -24.40 4.89
N ASP A 293 6.93 -24.62 4.67
CA ASP A 293 6.03 -23.61 4.13
C ASP A 293 5.55 -22.69 5.27
N PRO A 294 5.61 -21.35 5.12
CA PRO A 294 5.15 -20.44 6.18
C PRO A 294 3.66 -20.64 6.52
N GLY A 295 2.87 -21.19 5.60
CA GLY A 295 1.51 -21.60 5.86
C GLY A 295 1.37 -22.82 6.78
N TYR A 296 2.45 -23.47 7.21
CA TYR A 296 2.44 -24.64 8.11
C TYR A 296 2.03 -24.30 9.54
N LEU A 297 2.29 -23.07 9.97
CA LEU A 297 2.14 -22.61 11.34
C LEU A 297 1.10 -21.48 11.45
N VAL A 298 0.58 -21.29 12.66
CA VAL A 298 -0.12 -20.07 13.07
C VAL A 298 0.88 -19.22 13.83
N HIS A 299 1.16 -18.00 13.36
CA HIS A 299 2.30 -17.19 13.82
C HIS A 299 1.97 -16.31 15.04
N ILE A 300 1.55 -16.92 16.15
CA ILE A 300 1.11 -16.18 17.35
C ILE A 300 2.26 -15.68 18.23
N TYR A 301 3.46 -16.23 18.06
CA TYR A 301 4.65 -15.89 18.83
C TYR A 301 5.66 -15.05 18.04
N THR A 302 5.50 -14.95 16.73
CA THR A 302 6.47 -14.29 15.82
C THR A 302 5.91 -13.04 15.14
N GLN A 303 4.60 -12.83 15.22
CA GLN A 303 3.93 -11.66 14.66
C GLN A 303 3.04 -10.97 15.69
N ASP A 304 2.75 -9.69 15.45
CA ASP A 304 1.71 -8.91 16.12
C ASP A 304 1.81 -8.86 17.65
N GLN A 305 3.02 -8.92 18.20
CA GLN A 305 3.23 -8.71 19.62
C GLN A 305 2.85 -7.27 19.99
N ASN A 306 2.32 -7.06 21.20
CA ASN A 306 1.82 -5.73 21.60
C ASN A 306 2.91 -4.66 21.56
N GLU A 307 4.16 -5.03 21.84
CA GLU A 307 5.32 -4.13 21.75
C GLU A 307 5.54 -3.52 20.36
N THR A 308 5.08 -4.21 19.30
CA THR A 308 5.12 -3.70 17.92
C THR A 308 4.30 -2.41 17.79
N LEU A 309 3.10 -2.36 18.38
CA LEU A 309 2.25 -1.17 18.36
C LEU A 309 2.91 -0.01 19.11
N ASP A 310 3.48 -0.30 20.28
CA ASP A 310 4.22 0.71 21.07
C ASP A 310 5.42 1.28 20.31
N MET A 311 6.09 0.46 19.48
CA MET A 311 7.20 0.95 18.66
C MET A 311 6.74 1.90 17.56
N VAL A 312 5.62 1.60 16.90
CA VAL A 312 5.00 2.50 15.92
C VAL A 312 4.66 3.85 16.56
N TYR A 313 4.14 3.85 17.79
CA TYR A 313 3.85 5.09 18.52
C TYR A 313 5.12 5.89 18.84
N GLN A 314 6.22 5.21 19.19
CA GLN A 314 7.50 5.89 19.42
C GLN A 314 8.09 6.49 18.14
N TRP A 315 7.98 5.81 17.00
CA TRP A 315 8.39 6.37 15.71
C TRP A 315 7.53 7.55 15.30
N ARG A 316 6.23 7.53 15.62
CA ARG A 316 5.32 8.67 15.42
C ARG A 316 5.81 9.86 16.24
N ALA A 317 6.18 9.64 17.51
CA ALA A 317 6.74 10.68 18.37
C ALA A 317 8.03 11.30 17.79
N VAL A 318 8.94 10.51 17.19
CA VAL A 318 10.15 11.06 16.53
C VAL A 318 9.80 12.06 15.43
N MET A 319 8.78 11.77 14.62
CA MET A 319 8.34 12.68 13.56
C MET A 319 7.67 13.94 14.10
N GLU A 320 6.87 13.83 15.16
CA GLU A 320 6.25 14.98 15.82
C GLU A 320 7.28 15.87 16.53
N GLU A 321 8.26 15.27 17.21
CA GLU A 321 9.40 15.97 17.80
C GLU A 321 10.18 16.74 16.73
N PHE A 322 10.48 16.10 15.60
CA PHE A 322 11.15 16.73 14.48
C PHE A 322 10.32 17.89 13.91
N GLN A 323 9.01 17.69 13.72
CA GLN A 323 8.09 18.71 13.25
C GLN A 323 8.11 19.93 14.17
N TYR A 324 7.97 19.71 15.48
CA TYR A 324 7.97 20.76 16.49
C TYR A 324 9.30 21.52 16.54
N GLN A 325 10.43 20.77 16.55
CA GLN A 325 11.75 21.35 16.67
C GLN A 325 12.13 22.24 15.48
N TYR A 326 11.78 21.82 14.26
CA TYR A 326 12.21 22.49 13.03
C TYR A 326 11.10 23.34 12.36
N GLY A 327 9.88 23.34 12.89
CA GLY A 327 8.76 24.11 12.33
C GLY A 327 8.41 23.73 10.90
N VAL A 328 8.58 22.45 10.56
CA VAL A 328 8.25 21.91 9.24
C VAL A 328 6.80 21.43 9.18
N ARG A 329 6.31 21.19 7.95
CA ARG A 329 5.02 20.55 7.71
C ARG A 329 4.97 19.14 8.34
N GLU A 330 3.77 18.69 8.69
CA GLU A 330 3.53 17.33 9.20
C GLU A 330 4.19 16.25 8.32
N ARG A 331 4.87 15.32 9.00
CA ARG A 331 5.51 14.15 8.41
C ARG A 331 4.64 12.93 8.63
N ILE A 332 4.43 12.16 7.57
CA ILE A 332 3.46 11.07 7.59
C ILE A 332 4.12 9.72 7.82
N MET A 333 3.42 8.86 8.55
CA MET A 333 3.74 7.45 8.69
C MET A 333 2.69 6.60 7.99
N MET A 334 3.16 5.74 7.11
CA MET A 334 2.38 4.67 6.51
C MET A 334 2.87 3.34 7.09
N ALA A 335 2.01 2.54 7.72
CA ALA A 335 2.41 1.25 8.28
C ALA A 335 1.91 0.12 7.37
N GLU A 336 2.84 -0.70 6.87
CA GLU A 336 2.49 -1.91 6.12
C GLU A 336 2.23 -3.07 7.07
N THR A 337 1.03 -3.65 6.95
CA THR A 337 0.55 -4.70 7.82
C THR A 337 -0.55 -5.51 7.15
N TYR A 338 -0.40 -6.83 7.11
CA TYR A 338 -1.44 -7.78 6.69
C TYR A 338 -2.16 -8.47 7.88
N SER A 339 -2.05 -7.86 9.07
CA SER A 339 -2.62 -8.38 10.32
C SER A 339 -4.16 -8.31 10.37
N PRO A 340 -4.80 -9.01 11.33
CA PRO A 340 -6.25 -8.90 11.57
C PRO A 340 -6.71 -7.46 11.83
N ILE A 341 -7.96 -7.14 11.44
CA ILE A 341 -8.49 -5.76 11.48
C ILE A 341 -8.41 -5.10 12.86
N ASP A 342 -8.59 -5.87 13.94
CA ASP A 342 -8.57 -5.37 15.31
C ASP A 342 -7.16 -4.98 15.76
N ILE A 343 -6.12 -5.53 15.12
CA ILE A 343 -4.73 -5.13 15.29
C ILE A 343 -4.42 -3.95 14.37
N VAL A 344 -4.85 -4.03 13.09
CA VAL A 344 -4.64 -2.96 12.11
C VAL A 344 -5.14 -1.61 12.62
N MET A 345 -6.33 -1.59 13.22
CA MET A 345 -6.93 -0.36 13.76
C MET A 345 -6.18 0.23 14.94
N LYS A 346 -5.41 -0.56 15.69
CA LYS A 346 -4.56 -0.06 16.78
C LYS A 346 -3.32 0.67 16.27
N TYR A 347 -2.89 0.44 15.03
CA TYR A 347 -1.78 1.22 14.46
C TYR A 347 -2.11 2.70 14.31
N TYR A 348 -3.39 3.10 14.21
CA TYR A 348 -3.76 4.52 14.24
C TYR A 348 -3.45 5.21 15.58
N GLY A 349 -3.37 4.44 16.68
CA GLY A 349 -3.20 4.95 18.03
C GLY A 349 -4.13 4.26 19.02
N ASN A 350 -3.95 4.60 20.30
CA ASN A 350 -4.69 4.00 21.41
C ASN A 350 -5.68 4.96 22.10
N GLY A 351 -6.01 6.09 21.44
CA GLY A 351 -6.85 7.16 21.99
C GLY A 351 -6.12 8.18 22.87
N THR A 352 -4.91 7.86 23.34
CA THR A 352 -4.06 8.79 24.11
C THR A 352 -2.73 9.10 23.41
N VAL A 353 -2.21 8.13 22.66
CA VAL A 353 -0.97 8.25 21.90
C VAL A 353 -1.31 8.00 20.43
N PRO A 354 -0.99 8.95 19.53
CA PRO A 354 -1.18 8.75 18.09
C PRO A 354 -0.18 7.72 17.56
N GLY A 355 -0.61 6.95 16.57
CA GLY A 355 0.25 6.06 15.81
C GLY A 355 0.41 6.51 14.37
N ALA A 356 0.45 5.53 13.46
CA ALA A 356 0.56 5.78 12.04
C ALA A 356 -0.66 6.56 11.50
N GLN A 357 -0.42 7.53 10.63
CA GLN A 357 -1.49 8.23 9.92
C GLN A 357 -2.21 7.30 8.92
N ILE A 358 -1.48 6.34 8.33
CA ILE A 358 -1.98 5.47 7.26
C ILE A 358 -1.51 4.02 7.51
N PRO A 359 -2.17 3.23 8.38
CA PRO A 359 -2.04 1.79 8.31
C PRO A 359 -2.70 1.30 7.02
N PHE A 360 -1.94 0.65 6.14
CA PHE A 360 -2.42 0.34 4.80
C PHE A 360 -3.62 -0.62 4.81
N ASN A 361 -4.64 -0.25 4.04
CA ASN A 361 -5.83 -1.06 3.82
C ASN A 361 -5.64 -1.96 2.59
N PHE A 362 -5.20 -3.20 2.82
CA PHE A 362 -4.98 -4.18 1.76
C PHE A 362 -6.21 -5.02 1.42
N HIS A 363 -7.40 -4.73 1.96
CA HIS A 363 -8.58 -5.57 1.74
C HIS A 363 -9.03 -5.61 0.26
N PHE A 364 -8.72 -4.60 -0.56
CA PHE A 364 -8.93 -4.67 -2.02
C PHE A 364 -7.98 -5.64 -2.73
N ILE A 365 -6.87 -6.00 -2.10
CA ILE A 365 -5.94 -7.01 -2.59
C ILE A 365 -6.33 -8.39 -2.06
N THR A 366 -6.61 -8.52 -0.77
CA THR A 366 -6.79 -9.82 -0.10
C THR A 366 -8.18 -10.41 -0.28
N ASP A 367 -9.23 -9.57 -0.35
CA ASP A 367 -10.62 -10.03 -0.21
C ASP A 367 -11.41 -9.92 -1.51
N LEU A 368 -10.87 -9.21 -2.52
CA LEU A 368 -11.51 -8.95 -3.79
C LEU A 368 -10.72 -9.49 -4.98
N ASN A 369 -11.44 -9.98 -5.99
CA ASN A 369 -10.89 -10.44 -7.26
C ASN A 369 -11.95 -10.38 -8.37
N LYS A 370 -11.64 -10.89 -9.57
CA LYS A 370 -12.56 -10.94 -10.72
C LYS A 370 -13.91 -11.65 -10.48
N ASP A 371 -14.00 -12.53 -9.49
CA ASP A 371 -15.22 -13.25 -9.14
C ASP A 371 -16.05 -12.52 -8.07
N SER A 372 -15.56 -11.39 -7.55
CA SER A 372 -16.26 -10.57 -6.58
C SER A 372 -17.51 -9.93 -7.17
N THR A 373 -18.61 -10.05 -6.42
CA THR A 373 -19.86 -9.37 -6.72
C THR A 373 -19.85 -7.96 -6.12
N ALA A 374 -20.83 -7.16 -6.51
CA ALA A 374 -20.97 -5.82 -5.97
C ALA A 374 -21.21 -5.80 -4.44
N GLU A 375 -21.90 -6.80 -3.90
CA GLU A 375 -22.07 -7.00 -2.47
C GLU A 375 -20.72 -7.25 -1.76
N ASP A 376 -19.80 -7.99 -2.40
CA ASP A 376 -18.46 -8.21 -1.85
C ASP A 376 -17.67 -6.91 -1.76
N PHE A 377 -17.75 -6.04 -2.78
CA PHE A 377 -17.17 -4.69 -2.73
C PHE A 377 -17.75 -3.86 -1.59
N GLN A 378 -19.08 -3.85 -1.44
CA GLN A 378 -19.73 -3.13 -0.35
C GLN A 378 -19.23 -3.58 1.02
N ARG A 379 -19.24 -4.90 1.22
CA ARG A 379 -18.87 -5.49 2.49
C ARG A 379 -17.42 -5.14 2.81
N THR A 380 -16.54 -5.18 1.82
CA THR A 380 -15.12 -4.83 1.97
C THR A 380 -14.93 -3.35 2.33
N ILE A 381 -15.64 -2.45 1.65
CA ILE A 381 -15.60 -1.00 1.94
C ILE A 381 -16.13 -0.71 3.34
N ASN A 382 -17.31 -1.24 3.66
CA ASN A 382 -17.93 -1.05 4.97
C ASN A 382 -17.10 -1.69 6.09
N TYR A 383 -16.47 -2.83 5.85
CA TYR A 383 -15.64 -3.50 6.84
C TYR A 383 -14.54 -2.59 7.37
N TRP A 384 -13.83 -1.87 6.49
CA TRP A 384 -12.85 -0.88 6.94
C TRP A 384 -13.50 0.28 7.70
N LEU A 385 -14.51 0.91 7.09
CA LEU A 385 -15.15 2.12 7.64
C LEU A 385 -15.82 1.89 9.00
N GLU A 386 -16.40 0.72 9.23
CA GLU A 386 -17.08 0.35 10.48
C GLU A 386 -16.10 0.02 11.62
N HIS A 387 -14.87 -0.40 11.31
CA HIS A 387 -13.84 -0.73 12.31
C HIS A 387 -12.90 0.44 12.62
N MET A 388 -12.90 1.48 11.79
CA MET A 388 -12.07 2.66 12.02
C MET A 388 -12.31 3.27 13.41
N PRO A 389 -11.24 3.60 14.14
CA PRO A 389 -11.39 4.22 15.45
C PRO A 389 -11.98 5.63 15.31
N ALA A 390 -12.94 5.95 16.19
CA ALA A 390 -13.57 7.27 16.24
C ALA A 390 -12.66 8.31 16.94
N MET A 391 -11.47 8.55 16.36
CA MET A 391 -10.54 9.61 16.81
C MET A 391 -10.46 10.74 15.77
N ASP A 392 -10.24 11.96 16.25
CA ASP A 392 -10.16 13.13 15.39
C ASP A 392 -8.95 13.04 14.43
N GLY A 393 -9.18 13.46 13.18
CA GLY A 393 -8.12 13.58 12.19
C GLY A 393 -7.70 12.27 11.49
N ILE A 394 -8.35 11.15 11.81
CA ILE A 394 -8.14 9.88 11.12
C ILE A 394 -8.94 9.85 9.80
N VAL A 395 -8.33 9.35 8.73
CA VAL A 395 -8.98 9.13 7.44
C VAL A 395 -8.75 7.71 6.92
N PRO A 396 -9.70 7.13 6.16
CA PRO A 396 -9.47 5.85 5.51
C PRO A 396 -8.41 5.95 4.40
N ASN A 397 -7.91 4.81 3.96
CA ASN A 397 -7.08 4.69 2.77
C ASN A 397 -7.51 3.46 1.95
N TRP A 398 -7.14 3.43 0.67
CA TRP A 398 -7.53 2.39 -0.27
C TRP A 398 -6.34 2.03 -1.16
N VAL A 399 -5.84 0.79 -1.04
CA VAL A 399 -4.68 0.30 -1.79
C VAL A 399 -5.13 -0.68 -2.87
N LEU A 400 -4.83 -0.36 -4.13
CA LEU A 400 -5.16 -1.26 -5.26
C LEU A 400 -4.08 -2.30 -5.53
N GLY A 401 -2.81 -2.03 -5.23
CA GLY A 401 -1.72 -2.95 -5.51
C GLY A 401 -0.41 -2.46 -4.94
N ASN A 402 0.60 -3.31 -5.07
CA ASN A 402 1.96 -3.06 -4.66
C ASN A 402 2.89 -4.06 -5.37
N HIS A 403 4.18 -4.01 -5.06
CA HIS A 403 5.20 -4.87 -5.62
C HIS A 403 5.29 -6.30 -5.04
N ASP A 404 4.39 -6.70 -4.14
CA ASP A 404 4.34 -8.05 -3.55
C ASP A 404 3.08 -8.82 -3.95
N GLN A 405 2.22 -8.22 -4.77
CA GLN A 405 0.90 -8.73 -5.11
C GLN A 405 0.65 -8.54 -6.60
N HIS A 406 0.11 -9.59 -7.24
CA HIS A 406 -0.31 -9.59 -8.64
C HIS A 406 -1.02 -8.29 -9.04
N ARG A 407 -0.72 -7.74 -10.23
CA ARG A 407 -1.27 -6.47 -10.70
C ARG A 407 -2.80 -6.48 -10.80
N VAL A 408 -3.42 -5.31 -10.65
CA VAL A 408 -4.89 -5.13 -10.69
C VAL A 408 -5.51 -5.76 -11.95
N ALA A 409 -4.90 -5.52 -13.12
CA ALA A 409 -5.35 -6.09 -14.39
C ALA A 409 -5.36 -7.63 -14.36
N SER A 410 -4.38 -8.27 -13.73
CA SER A 410 -4.32 -9.72 -13.57
C SER A 410 -5.32 -10.26 -12.56
N ARG A 411 -5.58 -9.53 -11.46
CA ARG A 411 -6.52 -9.97 -10.41
C ARG A 411 -7.99 -9.80 -10.79
N PHE A 412 -8.33 -8.73 -11.51
CA PHE A 412 -9.71 -8.36 -11.85
C PHE A 412 -10.07 -8.52 -13.33
N GLY A 413 -9.07 -8.51 -14.22
CA GLY A 413 -9.26 -8.45 -15.68
C GLY A 413 -9.14 -7.02 -16.22
N GLU A 414 -8.70 -6.90 -17.48
CA GLU A 414 -8.44 -5.61 -18.15
C GLU A 414 -9.66 -4.67 -18.15
N ASP A 415 -10.86 -5.22 -18.36
CA ASP A 415 -12.11 -4.44 -18.41
C ASP A 415 -12.49 -3.78 -17.08
N MET A 416 -11.87 -4.18 -15.96
CA MET A 416 -12.16 -3.66 -14.62
C MET A 416 -11.18 -2.57 -14.16
N ILE A 417 -10.10 -2.30 -14.89
CA ILE A 417 -9.05 -1.35 -14.48
C ILE A 417 -9.64 0.06 -14.23
N ASP A 418 -10.38 0.59 -15.20
CA ASP A 418 -11.05 1.89 -15.08
C ASP A 418 -12.00 1.92 -13.87
N ALA A 419 -12.79 0.87 -13.69
CA ALA A 419 -13.75 0.78 -12.59
C ALA A 419 -13.04 0.75 -11.23
N MET A 420 -11.94 0.01 -11.09
CA MET A 420 -11.16 -0.06 -9.85
C MET A 420 -10.54 1.28 -9.49
N ASN A 421 -9.93 1.97 -10.47
CA ASN A 421 -9.37 3.31 -10.29
C ASN A 421 -10.46 4.32 -9.91
N MET A 422 -11.61 4.29 -10.59
CA MET A 422 -12.75 5.17 -10.24
C MET A 422 -13.30 4.90 -8.85
N ILE A 423 -13.43 3.64 -8.43
CA ILE A 423 -13.89 3.28 -7.07
C ILE A 423 -12.92 3.86 -6.05
N MET A 424 -11.61 3.58 -6.18
CA MET A 424 -10.59 4.07 -5.26
C MET A 424 -10.61 5.60 -5.14
N LEU A 425 -10.64 6.32 -6.27
CA LEU A 425 -10.62 7.79 -6.31
C LEU A 425 -11.93 8.43 -5.84
N SER A 426 -13.03 7.69 -5.81
CA SER A 426 -14.34 8.19 -5.35
C SER A 426 -14.61 7.94 -3.86
N LEU A 427 -13.82 7.07 -3.23
CA LEU A 427 -13.94 6.77 -1.80
C LEU A 427 -13.30 7.88 -0.95
N PRO A 428 -13.76 8.10 0.30
CA PRO A 428 -13.19 9.11 1.17
C PRO A 428 -11.74 8.79 1.54
N GLY A 429 -10.97 9.80 1.91
CA GLY A 429 -9.61 9.63 2.43
C GLY A 429 -8.54 9.52 1.36
N VAL A 430 -7.58 8.61 1.58
CA VAL A 430 -6.34 8.50 0.80
C VAL A 430 -6.47 7.46 -0.31
N ALA A 431 -6.05 7.80 -1.53
CA ALA A 431 -5.91 6.86 -2.63
C ALA A 431 -4.45 6.41 -2.76
N VAL A 432 -4.22 5.11 -2.94
CA VAL A 432 -2.88 4.53 -3.01
C VAL A 432 -2.77 3.64 -4.25
N THR A 433 -1.87 4.01 -5.15
CA THR A 433 -1.67 3.32 -6.43
C THR A 433 -0.23 2.85 -6.61
N TYR A 434 -0.05 1.72 -7.29
CA TYR A 434 1.23 1.13 -7.63
C TYR A 434 1.60 1.35 -9.10
N ASN A 435 2.89 1.54 -9.38
CA ASN A 435 3.32 1.94 -10.72
C ASN A 435 2.90 0.97 -11.81
N GLY A 436 2.07 1.47 -12.74
CA GLY A 436 1.51 0.77 -13.87
C GLY A 436 0.00 0.57 -13.78
N GLU A 437 -0.63 0.77 -12.62
CA GLU A 437 -2.09 0.69 -12.47
C GLU A 437 -2.83 1.78 -13.25
N GLU A 438 -2.22 2.95 -13.39
CA GLU A 438 -2.77 4.11 -14.09
C GLU A 438 -2.79 3.92 -15.61
N ILE A 439 -1.98 3.01 -16.14
CA ILE A 439 -2.00 2.60 -17.55
C ILE A 439 -2.50 1.17 -17.76
N GLY A 440 -2.83 0.46 -16.68
CA GLY A 440 -3.38 -0.90 -16.78
C GLY A 440 -2.36 -2.00 -17.08
N MET A 441 -1.13 -1.90 -16.60
CA MET A 441 -0.14 -2.97 -16.72
C MET A 441 -0.66 -4.27 -16.09
N ASP A 442 -0.38 -5.38 -16.75
CA ASP A 442 -0.65 -6.75 -16.31
C ASP A 442 0.63 -7.50 -15.93
N ASP A 443 0.45 -8.63 -15.26
CA ASP A 443 1.56 -9.50 -14.86
C ASP A 443 2.21 -10.13 -16.09
N VAL A 444 3.53 -10.20 -16.09
CA VAL A 444 4.28 -10.90 -17.13
C VAL A 444 4.56 -12.32 -16.67
N TRP A 445 4.30 -13.30 -17.53
CA TRP A 445 4.74 -14.66 -17.25
C TRP A 445 6.27 -14.76 -17.31
N ILE A 446 6.88 -15.28 -16.25
CA ILE A 446 8.33 -15.44 -16.10
C ILE A 446 8.62 -16.90 -15.81
N SER A 447 9.63 -17.48 -16.47
CA SER A 447 10.01 -18.87 -16.24
C SER A 447 10.78 -19.02 -14.92
N TYR A 448 10.84 -20.22 -14.35
CA TYR A 448 11.65 -20.47 -13.15
C TYR A 448 13.12 -20.06 -13.32
N ASN A 449 13.69 -20.29 -14.51
CA ASN A 449 15.09 -19.99 -14.79
C ASN A 449 15.37 -18.48 -14.90
N ASP A 450 14.33 -17.69 -15.19
CA ASP A 450 14.41 -16.23 -15.29
C ASP A 450 13.88 -15.54 -14.02
N THR A 451 13.35 -16.31 -13.06
CA THR A 451 12.89 -15.83 -11.76
C THR A 451 14.09 -15.47 -10.90
N VAL A 452 14.04 -14.30 -10.28
CA VAL A 452 15.08 -13.76 -9.41
C VAL A 452 14.58 -13.49 -8.00
N ASP A 453 13.26 -13.51 -7.76
CA ASP A 453 12.68 -13.38 -6.41
C ASP A 453 13.17 -14.47 -5.44
N PRO A 454 13.85 -14.11 -4.33
CA PRO A 454 14.37 -15.08 -3.37
C PRO A 454 13.31 -16.03 -2.81
N ALA A 455 12.09 -15.55 -2.55
CA ALA A 455 11.01 -16.39 -2.02
C ALA A 455 10.68 -17.54 -2.99
N ALA A 456 10.63 -17.23 -4.29
CA ALA A 456 10.35 -18.17 -5.35
C ALA A 456 11.53 -19.08 -5.69
N CYS A 457 12.75 -18.53 -5.67
CA CYS A 457 13.97 -19.32 -5.81
C CYS A 457 14.06 -20.40 -4.72
N ASN A 458 13.75 -20.05 -3.47
CA ASN A 458 13.72 -20.97 -2.33
C ASN A 458 12.58 -22.00 -2.43
N ALA A 459 11.43 -21.62 -2.98
CA ALA A 459 10.30 -22.52 -3.20
C ALA A 459 10.59 -23.63 -4.23
N GLY A 460 11.49 -23.37 -5.18
CA GLY A 460 11.92 -24.31 -6.20
C GLY A 460 10.97 -24.40 -7.41
N PRO A 461 11.36 -25.17 -8.45
CA PRO A 461 10.71 -25.13 -9.77
C PRO A 461 9.24 -25.57 -9.77
N ASP A 462 8.82 -26.37 -8.79
CA ASP A 462 7.45 -26.87 -8.70
C ASP A 462 6.49 -25.89 -8.01
N ARG A 463 7.01 -24.85 -7.33
CA ARG A 463 6.21 -23.93 -6.49
C ARG A 463 6.48 -22.45 -6.71
N TYR A 464 7.51 -22.08 -7.48
CA TYR A 464 7.90 -20.69 -7.70
C TYR A 464 6.72 -19.80 -8.15
N GLN A 465 5.81 -20.31 -8.97
CA GLN A 465 4.66 -19.54 -9.48
C GLN A 465 3.68 -19.08 -8.40
N TYR A 466 3.64 -19.75 -7.25
CA TYR A 466 2.76 -19.38 -6.14
C TYR A 466 3.40 -18.38 -5.17
N THR A 467 4.68 -18.06 -5.39
CA THR A 467 5.50 -17.29 -4.42
C THR A 467 6.26 -16.15 -5.08
N THR A 468 6.47 -16.17 -6.40
CA THR A 468 7.19 -15.13 -7.12
C THR A 468 6.40 -13.84 -7.19
N ARG A 469 7.12 -12.75 -6.89
CA ARG A 469 6.69 -11.36 -7.02
C ARG A 469 7.27 -10.67 -8.26
N ASP A 470 8.07 -11.40 -9.05
CA ASP A 470 8.69 -10.83 -10.26
C ASP A 470 7.66 -10.35 -11.32
N PRO A 471 6.51 -11.02 -11.55
CA PRO A 471 5.54 -10.59 -12.56
C PRO A 471 5.02 -9.15 -12.37
N GLU A 472 4.73 -8.75 -11.14
CA GLU A 472 4.27 -7.41 -10.78
C GLU A 472 5.43 -6.39 -10.72
N ARG A 473 6.68 -6.85 -10.68
CA ARG A 473 7.90 -6.03 -10.64
C ARG A 473 8.49 -5.73 -12.02
N THR A 474 7.89 -6.20 -13.11
CA THR A 474 8.41 -5.96 -14.46
C THR A 474 8.53 -4.47 -14.83
N PRO A 475 9.45 -4.09 -15.75
CA PRO A 475 9.70 -2.69 -16.05
C PRO A 475 8.50 -1.96 -16.66
N PHE A 476 8.40 -0.67 -16.29
CA PHE A 476 7.29 0.20 -16.64
C PHE A 476 7.22 0.53 -18.14
N GLN A 477 6.02 0.69 -18.68
CA GLN A 477 5.76 0.79 -20.12
C GLN A 477 5.54 2.25 -20.56
N TRP A 478 6.62 2.96 -20.90
CA TRP A 478 6.58 4.39 -21.27
C TRP A 478 6.13 4.63 -22.71
N ASP A 479 6.69 3.89 -23.67
CA ASP A 479 6.34 4.02 -25.08
C ASP A 479 6.56 2.72 -25.87
N SER A 480 6.37 2.76 -27.19
CA SER A 480 6.52 1.61 -28.09
C SER A 480 7.94 1.38 -28.62
N THR A 481 8.94 2.08 -28.08
CA THR A 481 10.35 1.88 -28.46
C THR A 481 10.99 0.70 -27.72
N LYS A 482 12.27 0.43 -27.98
CA LYS A 482 13.03 -0.67 -27.35
C LYS A 482 12.81 -0.66 -25.83
N ASN A 483 12.56 -1.84 -25.27
CA ASN A 483 12.26 -2.06 -23.86
C ASN A 483 11.16 -1.14 -23.31
N ALA A 484 10.12 -0.88 -24.09
CA ALA A 484 9.02 0.02 -23.73
C ALA A 484 9.44 1.44 -23.34
N GLY A 485 10.60 1.92 -23.82
CA GLY A 485 11.15 3.22 -23.42
C GLY A 485 11.67 3.28 -21.98
N PHE A 486 11.68 2.15 -21.24
CA PHE A 486 12.25 2.05 -19.90
C PHE A 486 13.78 2.14 -19.91
N SER A 487 14.43 1.47 -20.87
CA SER A 487 15.90 1.37 -20.96
C SER A 487 16.41 1.29 -22.39
N THR A 488 17.60 1.84 -22.65
CA THR A 488 18.31 1.65 -23.92
C THR A 488 19.17 0.36 -23.97
N ALA A 489 19.35 -0.32 -22.84
CA ALA A 489 20.15 -1.53 -22.68
C ALA A 489 19.72 -2.66 -23.63
N ASP A 490 20.60 -3.61 -23.90
CA ASP A 490 20.25 -4.81 -24.68
C ASP A 490 19.39 -5.80 -23.89
N HIS A 491 19.53 -5.80 -22.56
CA HIS A 491 18.74 -6.61 -21.64
C HIS A 491 18.34 -5.76 -20.42
N THR A 492 17.16 -6.04 -19.88
CA THR A 492 16.65 -5.46 -18.64
C THR A 492 16.71 -6.49 -17.52
N TRP A 493 16.69 -6.04 -16.28
CA TRP A 493 16.82 -6.92 -15.11
C TRP A 493 15.65 -7.92 -14.97
N LEU A 494 14.45 -7.53 -15.44
CA LEU A 494 13.27 -8.38 -15.64
C LEU A 494 12.73 -8.20 -17.06
N PRO A 495 12.00 -9.18 -17.62
CA PRO A 495 11.46 -9.10 -18.96
C PRO A 495 10.40 -7.99 -19.09
N ILE A 496 10.32 -7.43 -20.29
CA ILE A 496 9.30 -6.44 -20.68
C ILE A 496 8.03 -7.17 -21.12
N SER A 497 6.87 -6.65 -20.74
CA SER A 497 5.59 -7.22 -21.15
C SER A 497 5.47 -7.29 -22.68
N PRO A 498 5.01 -8.40 -23.28
CA PRO A 498 4.85 -8.51 -24.73
C PRO A 498 3.82 -7.53 -25.32
N ASN A 499 2.91 -6.99 -24.50
CA ASN A 499 1.86 -6.06 -24.93
C ASN A 499 2.27 -4.56 -24.85
N TYR A 500 3.54 -4.24 -24.52
CA TYR A 500 3.98 -2.85 -24.29
C TYR A 500 3.76 -1.90 -25.48
N THR A 501 3.64 -2.42 -26.70
CA THR A 501 3.33 -1.59 -27.88
C THR A 501 1.86 -1.14 -27.94
N GLN A 502 0.97 -1.82 -27.21
CA GLN A 502 -0.45 -1.48 -27.08
C GLN A 502 -0.73 -0.74 -25.76
N VAL A 503 -0.16 -1.23 -24.66
CA VAL A 503 -0.28 -0.64 -23.32
C VAL A 503 1.00 0.14 -23.04
N ASN A 504 0.93 1.47 -23.12
CA ASN A 504 2.03 2.35 -22.69
C ASN A 504 1.54 3.79 -22.53
N VAL A 505 2.28 4.59 -21.75
CA VAL A 505 1.95 6.00 -21.48
C VAL A 505 1.73 6.77 -22.77
N LYS A 506 2.69 6.73 -23.71
CA LYS A 506 2.62 7.54 -24.94
C LYS A 506 1.40 7.23 -25.81
N GLN A 507 1.00 5.96 -25.89
CA GLN A 507 -0.17 5.51 -26.63
C GLN A 507 -1.47 6.02 -25.99
N GLN A 508 -1.56 6.02 -24.66
CA GLN A 508 -2.74 6.46 -23.93
C GLN A 508 -2.84 7.99 -23.80
N SER A 509 -1.72 8.71 -23.85
CA SER A 509 -1.71 10.20 -23.86
C SER A 509 -2.06 10.82 -25.22
N SER A 510 -2.22 10.02 -26.28
CA SER A 510 -2.59 10.51 -27.61
C SER A 510 -4.11 10.72 -27.72
N PRO A 511 -4.59 11.79 -28.40
CA PRO A 511 -6.02 12.02 -28.56
C PRO A 511 -6.69 10.82 -29.26
N PRO A 512 -7.86 10.36 -28.81
CA PRO A 512 -8.45 9.13 -29.31
C PRO A 512 -8.80 9.26 -30.79
N VAL A 513 -8.09 8.51 -31.64
CA VAL A 513 -8.58 8.14 -32.96
C VAL A 513 -9.64 7.08 -32.70
N ILE A 514 -10.89 7.37 -33.06
CA ILE A 514 -12.11 6.56 -32.85
C ILE A 514 -11.85 5.04 -32.96
N SER A 515 -11.41 4.41 -31.87
CA SER A 515 -11.46 2.97 -31.58
C SER A 515 -10.90 2.69 -30.18
N ARG A 516 -11.82 2.42 -29.25
CA ARG A 516 -11.65 1.80 -27.91
C ARG A 516 -10.87 2.57 -26.83
N GLN A 517 -11.66 2.90 -25.80
CA GLN A 517 -11.42 3.26 -24.39
C GLN A 517 -10.61 4.54 -24.08
N PRO A 518 -11.23 5.54 -23.44
CA PRO A 518 -10.48 6.62 -22.80
C PRO A 518 -9.89 6.10 -21.49
N SER A 519 -8.56 6.17 -21.39
CA SER A 519 -7.84 6.15 -20.12
C SER A 519 -8.44 7.19 -19.17
N VAL A 520 -8.84 6.78 -17.97
CA VAL A 520 -9.14 7.72 -16.89
C VAL A 520 -7.80 8.31 -16.45
N ALA A 521 -7.41 9.43 -17.06
CA ALA A 521 -6.40 10.29 -16.45
C ALA A 521 -6.92 10.67 -15.06
N ILE A 522 -6.06 10.55 -14.05
CA ILE A 522 -6.31 10.95 -12.65
C ILE A 522 -6.58 12.48 -12.54
N ALA A 523 -6.58 13.18 -13.68
CA ALA A 523 -6.68 14.62 -13.90
C ALA A 523 -7.97 15.33 -13.44
N SER A 524 -8.98 14.67 -12.84
CA SER A 524 -10.24 15.34 -12.46
C SER A 524 -10.42 15.70 -10.98
N SER A 525 -9.41 15.47 -10.12
CA SER A 525 -9.50 15.81 -8.68
C SER A 525 -9.39 17.30 -8.35
N ASP A 526 -9.11 18.17 -9.32
CA ASP A 526 -8.95 19.63 -9.13
C ASP A 526 -10.23 20.37 -8.71
N SER A 527 -11.38 19.69 -8.73
CA SER A 527 -12.57 20.14 -8.01
C SER A 527 -12.64 19.43 -6.66
N THR A 528 -12.04 20.03 -5.64
CA THR A 528 -12.39 19.78 -4.23
C THR A 528 -13.88 19.98 -3.94
N ASP A 529 -14.65 20.42 -4.93
CA ASP A 529 -16.08 20.57 -4.91
C ASP A 529 -16.88 19.29 -5.18
N CYS A 530 -16.32 18.20 -5.74
CA CYS A 530 -17.11 16.99 -6.06
C CYS A 530 -16.88 15.78 -5.16
N VAL A 531 -15.91 15.85 -4.26
CA VAL A 531 -15.53 14.73 -3.40
C VAL A 531 -16.04 15.07 -2.01
N PHE A 532 -17.04 14.36 -1.48
CA PHE A 532 -17.23 14.02 -0.06
C PHE A 532 -18.65 13.49 0.18
N ILE A 533 -18.73 12.24 0.68
CA ILE A 533 -19.84 11.53 1.37
C ILE A 533 -20.71 10.61 0.49
N VAL A 534 -20.49 9.29 0.65
CA VAL A 534 -21.23 8.22 -0.04
C VAL A 534 -22.33 7.62 0.82
N PHE A 535 -23.59 7.98 0.53
CA PHE A 535 -24.68 7.03 0.71
C PHE A 535 -24.49 5.91 -0.32
N LEU A 536 -24.04 4.74 0.15
CA LEU A 536 -24.01 3.51 -0.65
C LEU A 536 -25.45 3.02 -0.79
N SER A 537 -26.01 3.07 -2.00
CA SER A 537 -27.30 2.46 -2.31
C SER A 537 -27.20 1.50 -3.48
N TRP A 538 -28.15 0.56 -3.56
CA TRP A 538 -28.10 -0.52 -4.54
C TRP A 538 -29.27 -0.41 -5.52
N ILE A 539 -28.95 -0.58 -6.80
CA ILE A 539 -29.96 -0.84 -7.84
C ILE A 539 -30.13 -2.36 -8.04
N ASN A 540 -29.05 -3.15 -8.07
CA ASN A 540 -29.04 -4.63 -8.07
C ASN A 540 -27.61 -5.21 -7.91
N ALA A 541 -27.48 -6.55 -7.92
CA ALA A 541 -26.22 -7.31 -7.74
C ALA A 541 -25.06 -7.00 -8.71
N ASN A 542 -25.29 -6.22 -9.77
CA ASN A 542 -24.27 -5.90 -10.78
C ASN A 542 -23.75 -4.46 -10.72
N PHE A 543 -24.40 -3.57 -9.96
CA PHE A 543 -24.13 -2.14 -10.00
C PHE A 543 -23.91 -1.55 -8.61
N LEU A 544 -22.74 -0.93 -8.42
CA LEU A 544 -22.38 -0.13 -7.25
C LEU A 544 -22.73 1.34 -7.52
N GLU A 545 -23.54 1.95 -6.65
CA GLU A 545 -23.85 3.38 -6.70
C GLU A 545 -23.08 4.10 -5.59
N LEU A 546 -22.23 5.05 -5.97
CA LEU A 546 -21.52 5.95 -5.06
C LEU A 546 -22.19 7.34 -5.15
N LYS A 547 -22.94 7.74 -4.13
CA LYS A 547 -23.54 9.08 -4.05
C LYS A 547 -22.56 10.11 -3.49
N SER A 548 -22.71 11.37 -3.85
CA SER A 548 -22.17 12.51 -3.12
C SER A 548 -23.27 13.58 -3.00
N PRO A 549 -23.18 14.54 -2.08
CA PRO A 549 -24.13 15.66 -1.97
C PRO A 549 -24.30 16.47 -3.26
N LYS A 550 -23.37 16.34 -4.22
CA LYS A 550 -23.39 17.03 -5.52
C LYS A 550 -23.65 16.12 -6.73
N GLY A 551 -23.80 14.80 -6.56
CA GLY A 551 -24.05 13.89 -7.69
C GLY A 551 -24.11 12.40 -7.37
N ILE A 552 -24.28 11.56 -8.41
CA ILE A 552 -24.33 10.10 -8.30
C ILE A 552 -23.33 9.51 -9.31
N CYS A 553 -22.44 8.63 -8.85
CA CYS A 553 -21.62 7.78 -9.71
C CYS A 553 -22.15 6.34 -9.69
N MET A 554 -22.19 5.66 -10.84
CA MET A 554 -22.65 4.27 -10.95
C MET A 554 -21.62 3.43 -11.70
N HIS A 555 -21.21 2.31 -11.11
CA HIS A 555 -20.24 1.38 -11.69
C HIS A 555 -20.83 0.01 -11.86
N LYS A 556 -20.59 -0.60 -13.02
CA LYS A 556 -20.89 -2.01 -13.26
C LYS A 556 -19.69 -2.84 -12.84
N VAL A 557 -19.87 -3.76 -11.90
CA VAL A 557 -18.77 -4.53 -11.30
C VAL A 557 -18.84 -6.03 -11.62
N HIS A 558 -19.74 -6.45 -12.51
CA HIS A 558 -19.89 -7.86 -12.90
C HIS A 558 -19.94 -8.04 -14.42
N HIS A 559 -19.14 -8.98 -14.95
CA HIS A 559 -19.20 -9.40 -16.35
C HIS A 559 -20.39 -10.32 -16.61
N LYS A 560 -21.08 -10.13 -17.74
CA LYS A 560 -22.09 -11.10 -18.20
C LYS A 560 -21.31 -12.28 -18.80
N VAL A 561 -21.19 -13.38 -18.05
CA VAL A 561 -20.53 -14.59 -18.55
C VAL A 561 -21.40 -15.21 -19.64
N GLU A 562 -21.02 -15.05 -20.91
CA GLU A 562 -21.43 -16.01 -21.94
C GLU A 562 -20.64 -17.30 -21.68
N LYS A 563 -21.33 -18.39 -21.31
CA LYS A 563 -20.70 -19.68 -21.00
C LYS A 563 -19.84 -20.14 -22.19
N PRO A 564 -18.52 -20.30 -22.02
CA PRO A 564 -17.73 -21.09 -22.95
C PRO A 564 -17.98 -22.56 -22.62
N SER A 565 -18.25 -23.36 -23.65
CA SER A 565 -18.34 -24.81 -23.55
C SER A 565 -16.94 -25.41 -23.31
N GLY A 566 -16.71 -25.90 -22.09
CA GLY A 566 -15.74 -26.95 -21.77
C GLY A 566 -14.30 -26.50 -21.48
N ASN A 567 -13.88 -26.65 -20.21
CA ASN A 567 -12.70 -27.45 -19.85
C ASN A 567 -12.60 -27.61 -18.32
N ALA A 568 -12.31 -28.83 -17.90
CA ALA A 568 -12.30 -29.29 -16.52
C ALA A 568 -10.87 -29.26 -15.96
N GLU A 569 -10.40 -28.10 -15.52
CA GLU A 569 -9.14 -28.02 -14.74
C GLU A 569 -9.09 -26.86 -13.72
N LEU A 570 -10.06 -25.94 -13.73
CA LEU A 570 -10.18 -24.82 -12.78
C LEU A 570 -11.00 -25.14 -11.50
N SER A 571 -11.42 -26.40 -11.28
CA SER A 571 -12.36 -26.73 -10.19
C SER A 571 -11.73 -26.77 -8.79
N LYS A 572 -10.41 -27.00 -8.68
CA LYS A 572 -9.75 -27.25 -7.39
C LYS A 572 -9.51 -25.98 -6.55
N GLN A 573 -9.20 -24.84 -7.18
CA GLN A 573 -9.01 -23.57 -6.45
C GLN A 573 -10.34 -23.05 -5.86
N SER A 574 -11.45 -23.26 -6.58
CA SER A 574 -12.80 -22.89 -6.11
C SER A 574 -13.25 -23.73 -4.90
N GLU A 575 -12.82 -24.99 -4.83
CA GLU A 575 -13.11 -25.88 -3.70
C GLU A 575 -12.31 -25.52 -2.44
N ILE A 576 -11.06 -25.08 -2.61
CA ILE A 576 -10.24 -24.57 -1.49
C ILE A 576 -10.84 -23.29 -0.92
N ASN A 577 -11.25 -22.34 -1.76
CA ASN A 577 -11.89 -21.09 -1.32
C ASN A 577 -13.27 -21.31 -0.67
N LYS A 578 -14.02 -22.34 -1.09
CA LYS A 578 -15.24 -22.78 -0.39
C LYS A 578 -14.95 -23.36 0.99
N GLN A 579 -13.87 -24.12 1.16
CA GLN A 579 -13.48 -24.68 2.45
C GLN A 579 -12.96 -23.63 3.45
N VAL A 580 -12.38 -22.53 2.97
CA VAL A 580 -12.03 -21.36 3.78
C VAL A 580 -13.30 -20.60 4.22
N ARG A 581 -14.26 -20.39 3.32
CA ARG A 581 -15.55 -19.75 3.63
C ARG A 581 -16.42 -20.55 4.61
N GLN A 582 -16.36 -21.88 4.56
CA GLN A 582 -17.08 -22.76 5.49
C GLN A 582 -16.48 -22.68 6.91
N ARG A 583 -15.14 -22.61 7.03
CA ARG A 583 -14.45 -22.53 8.32
C ARG A 583 -14.68 -21.21 9.07
N ASN A 584 -14.78 -20.08 8.37
CA ASN A 584 -15.11 -18.80 9.01
C ASN A 584 -16.56 -18.72 9.54
N LYS A 585 -17.43 -19.66 9.15
CA LYS A 585 -18.78 -19.83 9.72
C LYS A 585 -18.80 -20.73 10.96
N GLU A 586 -17.82 -21.62 11.12
CA GLU A 586 -17.79 -22.65 12.17
C GLU A 586 -16.96 -22.24 13.41
N SER A 587 -16.21 -21.14 13.34
CA SER A 587 -15.43 -20.56 14.46
C SER A 587 -16.24 -19.73 15.47
N GLY A 588 -17.58 -19.73 15.37
CA GLY A 588 -18.50 -19.54 16.50
C GLY A 588 -18.22 -18.40 17.50
N VAL A 589 -18.45 -17.14 17.10
CA VAL A 589 -18.76 -16.05 18.04
C VAL A 589 -19.94 -15.24 17.49
N PHE A 590 -21.12 -15.87 17.43
CA PHE A 590 -22.41 -15.17 17.39
C PHE A 590 -23.44 -16.07 18.08
N THR A 591 -23.76 -15.78 19.34
CA THR A 591 -25.02 -16.27 19.92
C THR A 591 -26.11 -15.31 19.47
N ASP A 592 -26.87 -15.77 18.48
CA ASP A 592 -28.22 -15.28 18.22
C ASP A 592 -29.04 -15.35 19.51
N HIS A 593 -29.68 -14.25 19.91
CA HIS A 593 -31.02 -14.22 20.51
C HIS A 593 -31.31 -12.82 21.09
N GLY A 594 -32.02 -12.01 20.30
CA GLY A 594 -32.90 -10.99 20.85
C GLY A 594 -34.09 -11.66 21.52
N THR A 595 -34.05 -11.81 22.85
CA THR A 595 -35.24 -12.04 23.66
C THR A 595 -35.17 -11.20 24.93
N ILE A 596 -36.07 -10.23 25.05
CA ILE A 596 -36.30 -9.43 26.26
C ILE A 596 -37.09 -10.27 27.27
N ILE A 597 -36.54 -10.61 28.44
CA ILE A 597 -37.26 -10.99 29.69
C ILE A 597 -36.38 -10.60 30.92
N PRO A 598 -36.94 -10.12 32.06
CA PRO A 598 -36.32 -9.07 32.88
C PRO A 598 -35.44 -9.56 34.04
N LEU A 599 -34.64 -8.62 34.54
CA LEU A 599 -33.94 -8.59 35.82
C LEU A 599 -34.71 -9.29 36.95
N ASN A 600 -34.05 -10.26 37.60
CA ASN A 600 -34.33 -10.55 39.00
C ASN A 600 -33.04 -10.87 39.77
N VAL A 601 -33.00 -10.27 40.95
CA VAL A 601 -31.89 -10.15 41.90
C VAL A 601 -31.74 -11.46 42.69
N ASN A 602 -30.51 -11.92 42.97
CA ASN A 602 -30.02 -12.24 44.33
C ASN A 602 -28.72 -13.07 44.34
N HIS A 603 -27.84 -12.62 45.23
CA HIS A 603 -26.62 -13.19 45.83
C HIS A 603 -25.30 -13.13 45.05
#